data_AF-A0A925S5Y3-F1
#
_entry.id   AF-A0A925S5Y3-F1
#
_cell.length_a   1.000
_cell.length_b   1.000
_cell.length_c   1.000
_cell.angle_alpha   90.00
_cell.angle_beta   90.00
_cell.angle_gamma   90.00
#
_symmetry.space_group_name_H-M   'P 1'
#
loop_
_entity.id
_entity.type
_entity.pdbx_description
1 polymer ?
#
loop_
_entity_poly.entity_id
_entity_poly.type
_entity_poly.pdbx_seq_one_letter_code
_entity_poly.pdbx_strand_id
1 'polypeptide(L)' 'MTQAQGAKTTAKTRTSTPTSASPAAKTSGRRIQVRRSGVHGKGVFAVAPIAKGEIIIEYKGEVISWPEALRRHP' A
#
# COMPACT_ATOMS: atom_id res chain seq x y z
N MET A 1 -42.62 34.81 -26.94
CA MET A 1 -42.02 33.54 -26.51
C MET A 1 -41.02 33.13 -27.59
N THR A 2 -39.75 33.09 -27.22
CA THR A 2 -38.57 33.13 -28.10
C THR A 2 -38.32 31.80 -28.81
N GLN A 3 -37.98 31.86 -30.10
CA GLN A 3 -37.39 30.77 -30.88
C GLN A 3 -35.90 30.61 -30.56
N ALA A 4 -35.35 29.40 -30.65
CA ALA A 4 -34.12 29.09 -31.42
C ALA A 4 -33.66 27.64 -31.21
N GLN A 5 -33.47 26.92 -32.32
CA GLN A 5 -32.64 25.72 -32.42
C GLN A 5 -31.17 26.13 -32.64
N GLY A 6 -30.21 25.30 -32.20
CA GLY A 6 -28.78 25.53 -32.42
C GLY A 6 -27.96 24.25 -32.38
N ALA A 7 -27.62 23.77 -33.57
CA ALA A 7 -26.44 23.03 -34.04
C ALA A 7 -25.63 22.10 -33.09
N LYS A 8 -25.47 20.86 -33.59
CA LYS A 8 -24.40 19.92 -33.26
C LYS A 8 -23.02 20.50 -33.60
N THR A 9 -22.03 20.26 -32.74
CA THR A 9 -20.61 20.45 -33.08
C THR A 9 -19.79 19.27 -32.57
N THR A 10 -19.00 18.73 -33.49
CA THR A 10 -18.12 17.56 -33.39
C THR A 10 -16.74 17.92 -32.83
N ALA A 11 -16.15 16.95 -32.13
CA ALA A 11 -14.72 16.68 -31.93
C ALA A 11 -13.84 17.72 -31.20
N LYS A 12 -13.09 17.27 -30.18
CA LYS A 12 -11.64 16.97 -30.32
C LYS A 12 -11.05 16.45 -29.01
N THR A 13 -10.44 15.28 -29.14
CA THR A 13 -9.59 14.55 -28.20
C THR A 13 -8.58 15.44 -27.48
N ARG A 14 -8.48 15.30 -26.15
CA ARG A 14 -7.24 15.58 -25.41
C ARG A 14 -6.85 14.29 -24.68
N THR A 15 -6.01 13.51 -25.35
CA THR A 15 -5.30 12.38 -24.77
C THR A 15 -4.39 12.92 -23.68
N SER A 16 -4.78 12.78 -22.41
CA SER A 16 -3.85 12.90 -21.29
C SER A 16 -3.11 11.56 -21.18
N THR A 17 -1.90 11.52 -21.71
CA THR A 17 -0.91 10.49 -21.37
C THR A 17 -0.79 10.43 -19.84
N PRO A 18 -0.99 9.27 -19.18
CA PRO A 18 -0.49 9.11 -17.84
C PRO A 18 1.03 9.07 -17.95
N THR A 19 1.68 10.14 -17.50
CA THR A 19 3.11 10.13 -17.15
C THR A 19 3.36 8.88 -16.31
N SER A 20 4.15 7.96 -16.85
CA SER A 20 4.71 6.83 -16.12
C SER A 20 5.45 7.39 -14.91
N ALA A 21 4.81 7.32 -13.74
CA ALA A 21 5.45 7.63 -12.49
C ALA A 21 6.54 6.59 -12.27
N SER A 22 7.77 6.96 -12.63
CA SER A 22 8.98 6.28 -12.18
C SER A 22 8.90 6.17 -10.65
N PRO A 23 9.16 5.00 -10.04
CA PRO A 23 8.89 4.79 -8.62
C PRO A 23 9.75 5.75 -7.80
N ALA A 24 9.08 6.76 -7.25
CA ALA A 24 9.69 7.79 -6.43
C ALA A 24 10.46 7.13 -5.28
N ALA A 25 11.64 7.69 -5.06
CA ALA A 25 12.65 7.22 -4.13
C ALA A 25 12.08 6.84 -2.76
N LYS A 26 12.58 5.71 -2.26
CA LYS A 26 12.29 5.09 -0.95
C LYS A 26 12.33 6.16 0.13
N THR A 27 11.17 6.52 0.67
CA THR A 27 11.09 7.38 1.86
C THR A 27 11.83 6.69 3.00
N SER A 28 12.92 7.30 3.46
CA SER A 28 13.84 6.78 4.48
C SER A 28 13.24 6.76 5.90
N GLY A 29 11.92 6.80 6.03
CA GLY A 29 11.19 6.74 7.29
C GLY A 29 10.67 5.34 7.59
N ARG A 30 10.58 4.98 8.87
CA ARG A 30 9.97 3.71 9.28
C ARG A 30 8.47 3.77 9.00
N ARG A 31 7.96 2.93 8.10
CA ARG A 31 6.55 2.92 7.64
C ARG A 31 5.58 2.22 8.59
N ILE A 32 6.12 1.53 9.59
CA ILE A 32 5.38 0.79 10.61
C ILE A 32 5.90 1.09 12.02
N GLN A 33 5.04 0.99 13.03
CA GLN A 33 5.39 1.18 14.44
C GLN A 33 4.76 0.10 15.32
N VAL A 34 5.49 -0.33 16.35
CA VAL A 34 4.99 -1.26 17.37
C VAL A 34 4.38 -0.50 18.54
N ARG A 35 3.17 -0.87 18.97
CA ARG A 35 2.45 -0.28 20.11
C ARG A 35 1.69 -1.38 20.88
N ARG A 36 1.09 -1.07 22.04
CA ARG A 36 0.21 -2.00 22.75
C ARG A 36 -1.08 -2.20 21.94
N SER A 37 -1.48 -3.46 21.72
CA SER A 37 -2.74 -3.79 21.04
C SER A 37 -3.86 -3.94 22.06
N GLY A 38 -5.09 -3.62 21.65
CA GLY A 38 -6.29 -3.87 22.45
C GLY A 38 -6.73 -5.33 22.49
N VAL A 39 -6.19 -6.19 21.61
CA VAL A 39 -6.54 -7.62 21.54
C VAL A 39 -5.58 -8.48 22.36
N HIS A 40 -4.29 -8.42 22.06
CA HIS A 40 -3.25 -9.19 22.76
C HIS A 40 -1.90 -8.49 22.60
N GLY A 41 -1.11 -8.42 23.68
CA GLY A 41 0.31 -8.03 23.64
C GLY A 41 0.61 -6.74 22.85
N LYS A 42 1.57 -6.86 21.91
CA LYS A 42 2.01 -5.78 21.02
C LYS A 42 1.38 -5.95 19.64
N GLY A 43 1.03 -4.83 18.99
CA GLY A 43 0.57 -4.77 17.60
C GLY A 43 1.49 -3.91 16.73
N VAL A 44 1.48 -4.17 15.41
CA VAL A 44 2.22 -3.42 14.40
C VAL A 44 1.24 -2.58 13.59
N PHE A 45 1.47 -1.27 13.51
CA PHE A 45 0.57 -0.29 12.89
C PHE A 45 1.28 0.46 11.77
N ALA A 46 0.58 0.77 10.68
CA ALA A 46 1.09 1.64 9.64
C ALA A 46 1.18 3.09 10.15
N VAL A 47 2.27 3.78 9.82
CA VAL A 47 2.44 5.23 10.09
C VAL A 47 2.54 6.06 8.80
N ALA A 48 2.44 5.38 7.66
CA ALA A 48 2.34 5.96 6.33
C ALA A 48 1.38 5.10 5.48
N PRO A 49 0.80 5.64 4.39
CA PRO A 49 0.04 4.85 3.44
C PRO A 49 0.87 3.69 2.87
N ILE A 50 0.26 2.52 2.76
CA ILE A 50 0.84 1.30 2.16
C ILE A 50 -0.03 0.92 0.97
N ALA A 51 0.59 0.79 -0.21
CA ALA A 51 -0.16 0.46 -1.41
C ALA A 51 -0.54 -1.03 -1.45
N LYS A 52 -1.62 -1.36 -2.16
CA LYS A 52 -1.97 -2.76 -2.41
C LYS A 52 -0.85 -3.45 -3.19
N GLY A 53 -0.47 -4.65 -2.76
CA GLY A 53 0.59 -5.45 -3.39
C GLY A 53 2.01 -5.09 -2.93
N GLU A 54 2.15 -4.12 -2.02
CA GLU A 54 3.45 -3.75 -1.48
C GLU A 54 3.91 -4.72 -0.38
N ILE A 55 5.19 -5.09 -0.39
CA ILE A 55 5.81 -5.87 0.67
C ILE A 55 6.06 -4.95 1.87
N ILE A 56 5.46 -5.29 3.02
CA ILE A 56 5.55 -4.47 4.24
C ILE A 56 6.83 -4.80 5.00
N ILE A 57 7.00 -6.07 5.40
CA ILE A 57 8.12 -6.57 6.18
C ILE A 57 8.27 -8.09 5.95
N GLU A 58 9.50 -8.57 6.02
CA GLU A 58 9.81 -10.00 6.04
C GLU A 58 9.58 -10.58 7.44
N TYR A 59 8.94 -11.74 7.53
CA TYR A 59 8.84 -12.48 8.79
C TYR A 59 10.18 -13.16 9.09
N LYS A 60 11.08 -12.42 9.76
CA LYS A 60 12.37 -12.94 10.17
C LYS A 60 12.28 -13.76 11.45
N GLY A 61 13.17 -14.72 11.57
CA GLY A 61 13.33 -15.56 12.75
C GLY A 61 14.51 -16.52 12.55
N GLU A 62 14.84 -17.26 13.59
CA GLU A 62 15.79 -18.36 13.47
C GLU A 62 15.15 -19.50 12.68
N VAL A 63 15.83 -19.96 11.62
CA VAL A 63 15.46 -21.21 10.93
C VAL A 63 16.07 -22.36 11.72
N ILE A 64 15.22 -23.16 12.37
CA ILE A 64 15.63 -24.24 13.26
C ILE A 64 15.19 -25.60 12.73
N SER A 65 15.86 -26.66 13.17
CA SER A 65 15.48 -28.04 12.86
C SER A 65 14.21 -28.45 13.63
N TRP A 66 13.54 -29.49 13.15
CA TRP A 66 12.33 -30.00 13.80
C TRP A 66 12.54 -30.45 15.26
N PRO A 67 13.62 -31.19 15.62
CA PRO A 67 13.89 -31.52 17.02
C PRO A 67 14.04 -30.29 17.93
N GLU A 68 14.67 -29.22 17.43
CA GLU A 68 14.84 -27.97 18.17
C GLU A 68 13.52 -27.22 18.35
N ALA A 69 12.63 -27.25 17.36
CA ALA A 69 11.30 -26.68 17.46
C ALA A 69 10.46 -27.37 18.55
N LEU A 70 10.48 -28.71 18.61
CA LEU A 70 9.79 -29.48 19.65
C LEU A 70 10.34 -29.18 21.05
N ARG A 71 11.66 -29.07 21.20
CA ARG A 71 12.28 -28.73 22.48
C ARG A 71 11.84 -27.36 23.02
N ARG A 72 11.57 -26.39 22.15
CA ARG A 72 11.10 -25.04 22.52
C ARG A 72 9.58 -24.94 22.73
N HIS A 73 8.83 -25.99 22.40
CA HIS A 73 7.37 -25.96 22.50
C HIS A 73 6.94 -25.81 23.98
N PRO A 74 5.98 -24.90 24.29
CA PRO A 74 5.44 -24.74 25.64
C PRO A 74 4.69 -25.96 26.17
#